data_AF-A0A0Q5EAI0-F1
#
_entry.id   AF-A0A0Q5EAI0-F1
#
_cell.length_a   1.000
_cell.length_b   1.000
_cell.length_c   1.000
_cell.angle_alpha   90.00
_cell.angle_beta   90.00
_cell.angle_gamma   90.00
#
_symmetry.space_group_name_H-M   'P 1'
#
loop_
_entity.id
_entity.type
_entity.pdbx_description
1 polymer ?
#
loop_
_entity_poly.entity_id
_entity_poly.type
_entity_poly.pdbx_seq_one_letter_code
_entity_poly.pdbx_strand_id
1 'polypeptide(L)' 'MTVVASNKIWLEGSTARTDGLPVSANPYPAGSQESADWLEGYTTVEAEQLVASPDAGENL' A
#
# COMPACT_ATOMS: atom_id res chain seq x y z
N MET A 1 -7.78 -3.04 23.53
CA MET A 1 -8.65 -2.04 22.88
C MET A 1 -7.78 -1.19 21.98
N THR A 2 -7.41 -1.68 20.79
CA THR A 2 -6.36 -1.03 19.97
C THR A 2 -6.48 -1.40 18.49
N VAL A 3 -7.65 -1.20 17.87
CA VAL A 3 -7.81 -1.49 16.41
C VAL A 3 -7.95 -0.21 15.60
N VAL A 4 -8.20 0.94 16.24
CA VAL A 4 -8.57 2.17 15.53
C VAL A 4 -7.36 2.91 14.94
N ALA A 5 -6.16 2.80 15.54
CA ALA A 5 -4.94 3.43 15.01
C ALA A 5 -4.35 2.65 13.82
N SER A 6 -4.34 1.32 13.91
CA SER A 6 -3.92 0.41 12.83
C SER A 6 -4.68 0.67 11.53
N ASN A 7 -5.98 0.91 11.60
CA ASN A 7 -6.79 1.20 10.40
C ASN A 7 -6.36 2.46 9.63
N LYS A 8 -5.83 3.49 10.29
CA LYS A 8 -5.42 4.73 9.61
C LYS A 8 -4.10 4.55 8.87
N ILE A 9 -3.13 3.96 9.55
CA ILE A 9 -1.78 3.76 9.03
C ILE A 9 -1.80 2.74 7.88
N TRP A 10 -2.60 1.68 8.03
CA TRP A 10 -2.86 0.72 6.97
C TRP A 10 -3.48 1.38 5.72
N LEU A 11 -4.49 2.26 5.91
CA LEU A 11 -5.12 2.98 4.80
C LEU A 11 -4.14 3.92 4.08
N GLU A 12 -3.25 4.59 4.82
CA GLU A 12 -2.18 5.42 4.24
C GLU A 12 -1.23 4.59 3.35
N GLY A 13 -0.84 3.39 3.80
CA GLY A 13 -0.02 2.48 2.99
C GLY A 13 -0.72 2.04 1.71
N SER A 14 -1.98 1.63 1.82
CA SER A 14 -2.81 1.24 0.67
C SER A 14 -3.00 2.38 -0.33
N THR A 15 -3.23 3.60 0.18
CA THR A 15 -3.34 4.82 -0.65
C THR A 15 -2.01 5.13 -1.35
N ALA A 16 -0.88 5.07 -0.63
CA ALA A 16 0.44 5.35 -1.20
C ALA A 16 0.77 4.41 -2.36
N ARG A 17 0.43 3.12 -2.24
CA ARG A 17 0.57 2.18 -3.36
C ARG A 17 -0.35 2.53 -4.53
N THR A 18 -1.61 2.85 -4.24
CA THR A 18 -2.60 3.23 -5.26
C THR A 18 -2.16 4.47 -6.04
N ASP A 19 -1.49 5.40 -5.35
CA ASP A 19 -0.86 6.60 -5.93
C ASP A 19 0.45 6.29 -6.69
N GLY A 20 0.94 5.04 -6.62
CA GLY A 20 2.18 4.61 -7.26
C GLY A 20 3.45 5.08 -6.55
N LEU A 21 3.34 5.52 -5.29
CA LEU A 21 4.48 5.96 -4.50
C LEU A 21 5.35 4.76 -4.09
N PRO A 22 6.67 4.95 -3.95
CA PRO A 22 7.56 3.90 -3.48
C PRO A 22 7.40 3.62 -1.99
N VAL A 23 7.82 2.44 -1.54
CA VAL A 23 7.88 2.06 -0.11
C VAL A 23 8.70 3.04 0.75
N SER A 24 9.67 3.75 0.15
CA SER A 24 10.45 4.80 0.81
C SER A 24 9.64 6.06 1.15
N ALA A 25 8.40 6.18 0.66
CA ALA A 25 7.47 7.23 1.07
C ALA A 25 6.87 6.99 2.45
N ASN A 26 7.08 5.80 3.05
CA ASN A 26 6.70 5.51 4.41
C ASN A 26 7.36 6.51 5.39
N PRO A 27 6.58 7.36 6.08
CA PRO A 27 7.11 8.36 6.99
C PRO A 27 7.51 7.78 8.36
N TYR A 28 7.13 6.53 8.64
CA TYR A 28 7.35 5.89 9.94
C TYR A 28 8.74 5.24 10.00
N PRO A 29 9.39 5.25 11.18
CA PRO A 29 10.68 4.61 11.37
C PRO A 29 10.61 3.10 11.12
N ALA A 30 11.59 2.59 10.39
CA ALA A 30 11.69 1.17 10.08
C ALA A 30 11.79 0.33 11.37
N GLY A 31 10.96 -0.71 11.47
CA GLY A 31 10.89 -1.60 12.64
C GLY A 31 9.88 -1.17 13.72
N SER A 32 9.23 -0.02 13.58
CA SER A 32 8.09 0.35 14.42
C SER A 32 6.81 -0.34 13.98
N GLN A 33 5.85 -0.47 14.90
CA GLN A 33 4.53 -1.03 14.63
C GLN A 33 3.83 -0.23 13.52
N GLU A 34 3.90 1.11 13.57
CA GLU A 34 3.35 1.97 12.53
C GLU A 34 3.91 1.66 11.13
N SER A 35 5.22 1.41 11.02
CA SER A 35 5.81 1.01 9.74
C SER A 35 5.30 -0.36 9.30
N ALA A 36 5.03 -1.29 10.22
CA ALA A 36 4.49 -2.60 9.89
C ALA A 36 3.05 -2.49 9.37
N ASP A 37 2.18 -1.75 10.06
CA ASP A 37 0.80 -1.50 9.64
C ASP A 37 0.74 -0.79 8.26
N TRP A 38 1.62 0.18 8.02
CA TRP A 38 1.67 0.89 6.73
C TRP A 38 2.11 -0.05 5.60
N LEU A 39 3.13 -0.88 5.85
CA LEU A 39 3.59 -1.87 4.88
C LEU A 39 2.53 -2.94 4.60
N GLU A 40 1.73 -3.32 5.59
CA GLU A 40 0.65 -4.28 5.43
C GLU A 40 -0.45 -3.73 4.50
N GLY A 41 -0.79 -2.45 4.64
CA GLY A 41 -1.71 -1.76 3.73
C GLY A 41 -1.11 -1.53 2.34
N TYR A 42 0.17 -1.15 2.27
CA TYR A 42 0.89 -1.00 1.01
C TYR A 42 1.02 -2.33 0.28
N THR A 43 1.23 -3.45 0.96
CA THR A 43 1.38 -4.76 0.31
C THR A 43 0.05 -5.43 0.00
N THR A 44 -1.05 -4.96 0.60
CA THR A 44 -2.41 -5.38 0.25
C THR A 44 -2.66 -5.11 -1.24
N VAL A 45 -2.64 -6.18 -2.03
CA VAL A 45 -3.11 -6.19 -3.41
C VAL A 45 -4.61 -6.37 -3.30
N GLU A 46 -5.36 -5.27 -3.29
CA GLU A 46 -6.77 -5.38 -3.68
C GLU A 46 -6.76 -5.94 -5.10
N ALA A 47 -7.46 -7.05 -5.31
CA ALA A 47 -7.45 -7.81 -6.57
C ALA A 47 -7.83 -6.98 -7.81
N GLU A 48 -8.27 -5.73 -7.63
CA GLU A 48 -8.55 -4.74 -8.67
C GLU A 48 -7.30 -4.16 -9.36
N GLN A 49 -6.09 -4.23 -8.80
CA GLN A 49 -4.88 -3.80 -9.54
C GLN A 49 -4.38 -4.84 -10.55
N LEU A 50 -4.87 -6.09 -10.49
CA LEU A 50 -4.62 -7.11 -11.52
C LEU A 50 -5.38 -6.84 -12.83
N VAL A 51 -6.43 -6.00 -12.82
CA VAL A 51 -7.14 -5.58 -14.04
C VAL A 51 -6.64 -4.24 -14.61
N ALA A 52 -5.80 -3.52 -13.85
CA ALA A 52 -5.24 -2.23 -14.25
C ALA A 52 -3.75 -2.30 -14.63
N SER A 53 -3.23 -3.50 -14.94
CA SER A 53 -2.18 -3.53 -15.96
C SER A 53 -2.88 -3.18 -17.27
N PRO A 54 -2.67 -2.00 -17.88
CA PRO A 54 -2.90 -1.95 -19.30
C PRO A 54 -1.99 -3.03 -19.87
N ASP A 55 -2.56 -4.00 -20.57
CA ASP A 55 -1.85 -4.74 -21.60
C ASP A 55 -1.14 -3.71 -22.50
N ALA A 56 0.05 -3.27 -22.09
CA ALA A 56 1.00 -2.55 -22.90
C ALA A 56 1.60 -3.59 -23.85
N GLY A 57 0.78 -4.03 -24.79
CA GLY A 57 1.10 -5.19 -25.63
C GLY A 57 0.11 -5.43 -26.76
N GLU A 58 -0.71 -4.45 -27.13
CA GLU A 58 -1.40 -4.45 -28.42
C GLU A 58 -0.38 -4.17 -29.53
N ASN A 59 0.37 -5.21 -29.90
CA ASN A 59 1.09 -5.27 -31.17
C ASN A 59 1.23 -6.72 -31.62
N LEU A 60 0.20 -7.22 -32.30
CA LEU A 60 0.38 -8.19 -33.40
C LEU A 60 -0.72 -8.03 -34.44
#